data_AF-A0A963IZV0-F1
#
_entry.id   AF-A0A963IZV0-F1
#
_cell.length_a   1.000
_cell.length_b   1.000
_cell.length_c   1.000
_cell.angle_alpha   90.00
_cell.angle_beta   90.00
_cell.angle_gamma   90.00
#
_symmetry.space_group_name_H-M   'P 1'
#
loop_
_entity.id
_entity.type
_entity.pdbx_description
1 polymer ?
#
loop_
_entity_poly.entity_id
_entity_poly.type
_entity_poly.pdbx_seq_one_letter_code
_entity_poly.pdbx_strand_id
1 'polypeptide(L)'
;MSNALTRIGTANMYDNTLRNLGERQSSLVGLQENLTAGKRVVRASDDPVAAAQAERSLTRITRIQTEQRALEVQRNAMAQAESSLGDAITLVQDIRQLVVNAGNGANTPADRRTIANQILSLREQLLSVANRKDTNGLPLFNGLGSALAPFLGP
;
A
#
# COMPACT_ATOMS: atom_id res chain seq x y z
N MET A 1 41.22 64.66 -36.48
CA MET A 1 40.00 64.12 -35.85
C MET A 1 39.96 62.59 -35.98
N SER A 2 40.68 61.83 -35.13
CA SER A 2 40.74 60.35 -35.26
C SER A 2 40.69 59.56 -33.94
N ASN A 3 40.57 60.22 -32.77
CA ASN A 3 40.76 59.56 -31.47
C ASN A 3 39.47 59.12 -30.76
N ALA A 4 38.28 59.37 -31.36
CA ALA A 4 36.99 59.01 -30.77
C ALA A 4 36.58 57.55 -31.06
N LEU A 5 36.94 57.03 -32.23
CA LEU A 5 36.60 55.67 -32.67
C LEU A 5 37.38 54.60 -31.87
N THR A 6 38.65 54.84 -31.57
CA THR A 6 39.49 53.93 -30.76
C THR A 6 39.05 53.85 -29.30
N ARG A 7 38.58 54.95 -28.70
CA ARG A 7 38.12 54.98 -27.29
C ARG A 7 36.73 54.37 -27.11
N ILE A 8 35.87 54.47 -28.12
CA ILE A 8 34.55 53.83 -28.15
C ILE A 8 34.71 52.33 -28.45
N GLY A 9 35.64 51.94 -29.33
CA GLY A 9 35.97 50.53 -29.59
C GLY A 9 36.49 49.79 -28.36
N THR A 10 37.35 50.42 -27.55
CA THR A 10 37.87 49.82 -26.30
C THR A 10 36.82 49.72 -25.19
N ALA A 11 35.94 50.73 -25.03
CA ALA A 11 34.84 50.67 -24.08
C ALA A 11 33.84 49.56 -24.42
N ASN A 12 33.45 49.43 -25.69
CA ASN A 12 32.57 48.34 -26.14
C ASN A 12 33.23 46.95 -26.00
N MET A 13 34.54 46.83 -26.26
CA MET A 13 35.29 45.59 -26.05
C MET A 13 35.33 45.18 -24.56
N TYR A 14 35.54 46.14 -23.66
CA TYR A 14 35.56 45.90 -22.22
C TYR A 14 34.18 45.49 -21.70
N ASP A 15 33.11 46.18 -22.11
CA ASP A 15 31.72 45.84 -21.77
C ASP A 15 31.32 44.45 -22.28
N ASN A 16 31.75 44.09 -23.50
CA ASN A 16 31.50 42.75 -24.05
C ASN A 16 32.25 41.66 -23.26
N THR A 17 33.46 41.95 -22.80
CA THR A 17 34.25 41.02 -21.98
C THR A 17 33.61 40.84 -20.60
N LEU A 18 33.14 41.93 -19.97
CA LEU A 18 32.41 41.86 -18.69
C LEU A 18 31.11 41.08 -18.81
N ARG A 19 30.33 41.27 -19.88
CA ARG A 19 29.11 40.47 -20.15
C ARG A 19 29.42 38.99 -20.31
N ASN A 20 30.44 38.66 -21.11
CA ASN A 20 30.88 37.27 -21.29
C ASN A 20 31.36 36.64 -19.96
N LEU A 21 32.05 37.40 -19.12
CA LEU A 21 32.49 36.93 -17.81
C LEU A 21 31.29 36.64 -16.90
N GLY A 22 30.28 37.52 -16.90
CA GLY A 22 29.03 37.35 -16.15
C GLY A 22 28.25 36.11 -16.59
N GLU A 23 28.11 35.89 -17.90
CA GLU A 23 27.45 34.70 -18.47
C GLU A 23 28.17 33.40 -18.08
N ARG A 24 29.52 33.40 -18.14
CA ARG A 24 30.33 32.24 -17.73
C ARG A 24 30.22 31.96 -16.24
N GLN A 25 30.24 33.00 -15.41
CA GLN A 25 30.06 32.86 -13.97
C GLN A 25 28.67 32.27 -13.64
N SER A 26 27.61 32.76 -14.30
CA SER A 26 26.27 32.22 -14.15
C SER A 26 26.18 30.75 -14.58
N SER A 27 26.82 30.39 -15.70
CA SER A 27 26.85 29.02 -16.20
C SER A 27 27.60 28.08 -15.23
N LEU A 28 28.71 28.54 -14.66
CA LEU A 28 29.49 27.79 -13.68
C LEU A 28 28.69 27.55 -12.39
N VAL A 29 27.94 28.55 -11.90
CA VAL A 29 27.05 28.39 -10.75
C VAL A 29 25.96 27.35 -11.03
N GLY A 30 25.32 27.39 -12.20
CA GLY A 30 24.33 26.38 -12.59
C GLY A 30 24.91 24.96 -12.70
N LEU A 31 26.12 24.83 -13.25
CA LEU A 31 26.81 23.54 -13.31
C LEU A 31 27.19 23.01 -11.92
N GLN A 32 27.61 23.88 -11.01
CA GLN A 32 27.88 23.51 -9.62
C GLN A 32 26.60 23.06 -8.89
N GLU A 33 25.46 23.70 -9.16
CA GLU A 33 24.15 23.30 -8.62
C GLU A 33 23.76 21.90 -9.12
N ASN A 34 23.88 21.64 -10.42
CA ASN A 34 23.60 20.33 -11.01
C ASN A 34 24.53 19.23 -10.49
N LEU A 35 25.83 19.54 -10.31
CA LEU A 35 26.79 18.61 -9.71
C LEU A 35 26.45 18.29 -8.26
N THR A 36 26.10 19.32 -7.47
CA THR A 36 25.75 19.15 -6.05
C THR A 36 24.44 18.38 -5.89
N ALA A 37 23.45 18.64 -6.76
CA ALA A 37 22.17 17.94 -6.77
C ALA A 37 22.24 16.53 -7.38
N GLY A 38 23.27 16.25 -8.19
CA GLY A 38 23.40 15.01 -8.96
C GLY A 38 22.31 14.83 -10.02
N LYS A 39 21.63 15.91 -10.42
CA LYS A 39 20.49 15.89 -11.35
C LYS A 39 20.78 16.82 -12.53
N ARG A 40 20.38 16.39 -13.73
CA ARG A 40 20.42 17.22 -14.94
C ARG A 40 19.41 18.37 -14.89
N VAL A 41 18.24 18.12 -14.31
CA VAL A 41 17.13 19.06 -14.22
C VAL A 41 16.84 19.27 -12.74
N VAL A 42 17.19 20.46 -12.24
CA VAL A 42 16.97 20.82 -10.84
C VAL A 42 15.71 21.67 -10.73
N ARG A 43 15.49 22.57 -11.69
CA ARG A 43 14.34 23.48 -11.73
C ARG A 43 13.50 23.21 -12.97
N ALA A 44 12.20 23.49 -12.87
CA ALA A 44 11.29 23.40 -14.01
C ALA A 44 11.65 24.40 -15.13
N SER A 45 12.40 25.47 -14.81
CA SER A 45 12.93 26.43 -15.77
C SER A 45 14.00 25.84 -16.69
N ASP A 46 14.73 24.81 -16.25
CA ASP A 46 15.88 24.28 -16.99
C ASP A 46 15.41 23.42 -18.18
N ASP A 47 14.35 22.65 -17.98
CA ASP A 47 13.71 21.79 -18.98
C ASP A 47 12.28 21.44 -18.52
N PRO A 48 11.25 22.21 -18.94
CA PRO A 48 9.89 22.03 -18.45
C PRO A 48 9.29 20.67 -18.85
N VAL A 49 9.74 20.09 -19.97
CA VAL A 49 9.25 18.77 -20.45
C VAL A 49 9.82 17.66 -19.57
N ALA A 50 11.13 17.66 -19.35
CA ALA A 50 11.76 16.67 -18.49
C ALA A 50 11.32 16.81 -17.03
N ALA A 51 11.13 18.03 -16.54
CA ALA A 51 10.59 18.28 -15.20
C ALA A 51 9.17 17.72 -15.04
N ALA A 52 8.28 17.92 -16.02
CA ALA A 52 6.92 17.36 -15.99
C ALA A 52 6.92 15.83 -16.05
N GLN A 53 7.83 15.22 -16.83
CA GLN A 53 7.97 13.76 -16.88
C GLN A 53 8.51 13.19 -15.55
N ALA A 54 9.47 13.87 -14.93
CA ALA A 54 10.01 13.49 -13.63
C ALA A 54 8.94 13.56 -12.54
N GLU A 55 8.14 14.63 -12.50
CA GLU A 55 7.01 14.77 -11.58
C GLU A 55 6.02 13.62 -11.75
N ARG A 56 5.57 13.33 -12.98
CA ARG A 56 4.63 12.23 -13.24
C ARG A 56 5.17 10.89 -12.77
N SER A 57 6.48 10.68 -12.94
CA SER A 57 7.15 9.46 -12.49
C SER A 57 7.19 9.37 -10.97
N LEU A 58 7.47 10.48 -10.26
CA LEU A 58 7.43 10.55 -8.81
C LEU A 58 6.01 10.30 -8.27
N THR A 59 5.00 10.92 -8.87
CA THR A 59 3.59 10.68 -8.54
C THR A 59 3.20 9.22 -8.79
N ARG A 60 3.69 8.60 -9.87
CA ARG A 60 3.49 7.18 -10.10
C ARG A 60 4.17 6.29 -9.04
N ILE A 61 5.40 6.63 -8.64
CA ILE A 61 6.13 5.88 -7.60
C ILE A 61 5.40 5.95 -6.26
N THR A 62 4.98 7.15 -5.85
CA THR A 62 4.22 7.32 -4.59
C THR A 62 2.90 6.54 -4.63
N ARG A 63 2.19 6.56 -5.76
CA ARG A 63 0.98 5.75 -5.93
C ARG A 63 1.27 4.26 -5.81
N ILE A 64 2.31 3.75 -6.48
CA ILE A 64 2.72 2.35 -6.37
C ILE A 64 3.06 1.98 -4.91
N GLN A 65 3.73 2.85 -4.17
CA GLN A 65 4.02 2.60 -2.75
C GLN A 65 2.74 2.47 -1.92
N THR A 66 1.73 3.32 -2.18
CA THR A 66 0.43 3.20 -1.50
C THR A 66 -0.33 1.94 -1.89
N GLU A 67 -0.29 1.56 -3.17
CA GLU A 67 -0.90 0.32 -3.69
C GLU A 67 -0.23 -0.91 -3.06
N GLN A 68 1.11 -0.92 -2.93
CA GLN A 68 1.85 -2.01 -2.28
C GLN A 68 1.46 -2.17 -0.81
N ARG A 69 1.35 -1.07 -0.06
CA ARG A 69 0.88 -1.11 1.33
C ARG A 69 -0.55 -1.66 1.43
N ALA A 70 -1.44 -1.25 0.53
CA ALA A 70 -2.81 -1.78 0.49
C ALA A 70 -2.84 -3.28 0.18
N LEU A 71 -1.99 -3.75 -0.74
CA LEU A 71 -1.85 -5.18 -1.04
C LEU A 71 -1.33 -5.99 0.14
N GLU A 72 -0.38 -5.46 0.91
CA GLU A 72 0.12 -6.12 2.13
C GLU A 72 -0.99 -6.30 3.17
N VAL A 73 -1.80 -5.26 3.40
CA VAL A 73 -2.97 -5.34 4.30
C VAL A 73 -3.95 -6.41 3.81
N GLN A 74 -4.25 -6.45 2.51
CA GLN A 74 -5.14 -7.45 1.93
C GLN A 74 -4.58 -8.87 2.08
N ARG A 75 -3.28 -9.08 1.85
CA ARG A 75 -2.62 -10.38 2.04
C ARG A 75 -2.71 -10.85 3.48
N ASN A 76 -2.50 -9.96 4.44
CA ASN A 76 -2.62 -10.28 5.87
C ASN A 76 -4.06 -10.64 6.24
N ALA A 77 -5.06 -9.93 5.70
CA ALA A 77 -6.46 -10.28 5.90
C ALA A 77 -6.80 -11.65 5.29
N MET A 78 -6.30 -11.95 4.09
CA MET A 78 -6.48 -13.26 3.44
C MET A 78 -5.84 -14.40 4.24
N ALA A 79 -4.62 -14.23 4.74
CA ALA A 79 -3.95 -15.24 5.56
C ALA A 79 -4.72 -15.52 6.87
N GLN A 80 -5.26 -14.48 7.51
CA GLN A 80 -6.12 -14.63 8.69
C GLN A 80 -7.45 -15.34 8.34
N ALA A 81 -8.03 -15.03 7.18
CA ALA A 81 -9.24 -15.70 6.70
C ALA A 81 -8.96 -17.20 6.42
N GLU A 82 -7.85 -17.54 5.79
CA GLU A 82 -7.44 -18.92 5.52
C GLU A 82 -7.21 -19.70 6.82
N SER A 83 -6.50 -19.11 7.80
CA SER A 83 -6.34 -19.73 9.12
C SER A 83 -7.69 -19.97 9.80
N SER A 84 -8.61 -19.01 9.71
CA SER A 84 -9.95 -19.13 10.30
C SER A 84 -10.80 -20.19 9.58
N LEU A 85 -10.63 -20.36 8.26
CA LEU A 85 -11.24 -21.48 7.53
C LEU A 85 -10.65 -22.83 7.96
N GLY A 86 -9.34 -22.88 8.25
CA GLY A 86 -8.71 -24.06 8.85
C GLY A 86 -9.37 -24.45 10.17
N ASP A 87 -9.52 -23.50 11.10
CA ASP A 87 -10.21 -23.70 12.38
C ASP A 87 -11.66 -24.19 12.17
N ALA A 88 -12.39 -23.59 11.23
CA ALA A 88 -13.75 -23.97 10.90
C ALA A 88 -13.85 -25.40 10.36
N ILE A 89 -12.90 -25.83 9.51
CA ILE A 89 -12.84 -27.19 8.99
C ILE A 89 -12.66 -28.19 10.12
N THR A 90 -11.74 -27.94 11.06
CA THR A 90 -11.53 -28.80 12.23
C THR A 90 -12.79 -28.91 13.07
N LEU A 91 -13.46 -27.79 13.39
CA LEU A 91 -14.71 -27.80 14.14
C LEU A 91 -15.81 -28.64 13.45
N VAL A 92 -15.93 -28.54 12.12
CA VAL A 92 -16.90 -29.33 11.35
C VAL A 92 -16.55 -30.82 11.35
N GLN A 93 -15.26 -31.17 11.33
CA GLN A 93 -14.80 -32.55 11.44
C GLN A 93 -15.15 -33.13 12.83
N ASP A 94 -14.96 -32.36 13.89
CA ASP A 94 -15.31 -32.77 15.26
C ASP A 94 -16.83 -32.97 15.42
N ILE A 95 -17.63 -32.04 14.89
CA ILE A 95 -19.10 -32.18 14.84
C ILE A 95 -19.48 -33.48 14.12
N ARG A 96 -18.86 -33.77 12.96
CA ARG A 96 -19.13 -35.01 12.21
C ARG A 96 -18.79 -36.25 13.04
N GLN A 97 -17.67 -36.26 13.76
CA GLN A 97 -17.29 -37.37 14.62
C GLN A 97 -18.30 -37.58 15.75
N LEU A 98 -18.76 -36.51 16.38
CA LEU A 98 -19.80 -36.57 17.41
C LEU A 98 -21.14 -37.07 16.87
N VAL A 99 -21.53 -36.66 15.67
CA VAL A 99 -22.75 -37.15 15.01
C VAL A 99 -22.66 -38.64 14.71
N VAL A 100 -21.53 -39.12 14.20
CA VAL A 100 -21.31 -40.56 13.98
C VAL A 100 -21.35 -41.33 15.30
N ASN A 101 -20.72 -40.80 16.36
CA ASN A 101 -20.79 -41.39 17.70
C ASN A 101 -22.23 -41.46 18.22
N ALA A 102 -23.02 -40.38 18.08
CA ALA A 102 -24.42 -40.36 18.50
C ALA A 102 -25.29 -41.42 17.80
N GLY A 103 -24.91 -41.83 16.59
CA GLY A 103 -25.55 -42.91 15.83
C GLY A 103 -25.31 -44.31 16.38
N ASN A 104 -24.33 -44.51 17.29
CA ASN A 104 -24.04 -45.81 17.88
C ASN A 104 -25.24 -46.34 18.71
N GLY A 105 -25.67 -47.57 18.41
CA GLY A 105 -26.81 -48.22 19.06
C GLY A 105 -26.60 -48.51 20.55
N ALA A 106 -25.36 -48.54 21.03
CA ALA A 106 -25.04 -48.76 22.45
C ALA A 106 -25.25 -47.50 23.33
N ASN A 107 -25.39 -46.31 22.73
CA ASN A 107 -25.53 -45.06 23.48
C ASN A 107 -26.93 -44.90 24.08
N THR A 108 -26.99 -44.57 25.37
CA THR A 108 -28.25 -44.30 26.06
C THR A 108 -28.84 -42.94 25.65
N PRO A 109 -30.13 -42.68 25.93
CA PRO A 109 -30.72 -41.35 25.71
C PRO A 109 -29.98 -40.22 26.46
N ALA A 110 -29.42 -40.51 27.64
CA ALA A 110 -28.62 -39.55 28.39
C ALA A 110 -27.31 -39.21 27.68
N ASP A 111 -26.61 -40.22 27.15
CA ASP A 111 -25.36 -40.03 26.39
C ASP A 111 -25.59 -39.20 25.12
N ARG A 112 -26.68 -39.49 24.40
CA ARG A 112 -27.07 -38.72 23.21
C ARG A 112 -27.37 -37.26 23.54
N ARG A 113 -27.95 -36.97 24.71
CA ARG A 113 -28.19 -35.59 25.16
C ARG A 113 -26.88 -34.85 25.47
N THR A 114 -25.90 -35.54 26.06
CA THR A 114 -24.57 -34.97 26.31
C THR A 114 -23.86 -34.65 24.99
N ILE A 115 -23.90 -35.57 24.01
CA ILE A 115 -23.31 -35.35 22.68
C ILE A 115 -24.00 -34.17 21.98
N ALA A 116 -25.34 -34.04 22.08
CA ALA A 116 -26.06 -32.90 21.51
C ALA A 116 -25.59 -31.56 22.10
N ASN A 117 -25.36 -31.50 23.41
CA ASN A 117 -24.83 -30.29 24.06
C ASN A 117 -23.41 -29.95 23.57
N GLN A 118 -22.56 -30.96 23.34
CA GLN A 118 -21.23 -30.74 22.76
C GLN A 118 -21.31 -30.19 21.34
N ILE A 119 -22.21 -30.72 20.50
CA ILE A 119 -22.45 -30.21 19.14
C ILE A 119 -22.94 -28.75 19.17
N LEU A 120 -23.84 -28.41 20.10
CA LEU A 120 -24.29 -27.02 20.27
C LEU A 120 -23.14 -26.08 20.62
N SER A 121 -22.25 -26.47 21.52
CA SER A 121 -21.06 -25.68 21.86
C SER A 121 -20.12 -25.50 20.67
N LEU A 122 -19.85 -26.57 19.90
CA LEU A 122 -19.02 -26.47 18.69
C LEU A 122 -19.67 -25.59 17.62
N ARG A 123 -20.99 -25.59 17.52
CA ARG A 123 -21.74 -24.69 16.63
C ARG A 123 -21.58 -23.23 17.03
N GLU A 124 -21.63 -22.91 18.33
CA GLU A 124 -21.38 -21.55 18.82
C GLU A 124 -19.94 -21.11 18.54
N GLN A 125 -18.96 -22.01 18.73
CA GLN A 125 -17.57 -21.74 18.36
C GLN A 125 -17.41 -21.49 16.86
N LEU A 126 -18.09 -22.27 16.02
CA LEU A 126 -18.07 -22.08 14.57
C LEU A 126 -18.65 -20.72 14.16
N LEU A 127 -19.74 -20.27 14.81
CA LEU A 127 -20.30 -18.92 14.60
C LEU A 127 -19.32 -17.83 15.05
N SER A 128 -18.56 -18.05 16.12
CA SER A 128 -17.50 -17.13 16.55
C SER A 128 -16.37 -17.04 15.52
N VAL A 129 -15.95 -18.17 14.94
CA VAL A 129 -14.92 -18.21 13.88
C VAL A 129 -15.42 -17.53 12.61
N ALA A 130 -16.68 -17.77 12.22
CA ALA A 130 -17.30 -17.16 11.05
C ALA A 130 -17.48 -15.63 11.17
N ASN A 131 -17.57 -15.11 12.40
CA ASN A 131 -17.69 -13.68 12.69
C ASN A 131 -16.36 -13.04 13.13
N ARG A 132 -15.22 -13.73 12.97
CA ARG A 132 -13.90 -13.21 13.33
C ARG A 132 -13.60 -11.94 12.53
N LYS A 133 -12.99 -10.97 13.21
CA LYS A 133 -12.64 -9.66 12.67
C LYS A 133 -11.12 -9.58 12.45
N ASP A 134 -10.73 -8.83 11.43
CA ASP A 134 -9.36 -8.40 11.21
C ASP A 134 -8.93 -7.41 12.32
N THR A 135 -7.62 -7.16 12.40
CA THR A 135 -6.97 -6.10 13.20
C THR A 135 -7.62 -4.73 13.06
N ASN A 136 -8.24 -4.42 11.92
CA ASN A 136 -8.95 -3.15 11.71
C ASN A 136 -10.42 -3.17 12.19
N GLY A 137 -10.88 -4.26 12.81
CA GLY A 137 -12.25 -4.41 13.31
C GLY A 137 -13.29 -4.76 12.23
N LEU A 138 -12.86 -4.97 10.98
CA LEU A 138 -13.73 -5.42 9.89
C LEU A 138 -13.89 -6.95 9.92
N PRO A 139 -15.09 -7.50 9.66
CA PRO A 139 -15.26 -8.95 9.58
C PRO A 139 -14.48 -9.53 8.39
N LEU A 140 -13.79 -10.66 8.62
CA LEU A 140 -12.95 -11.31 7.60
C LEU A 140 -13.77 -11.88 6.44
N PHE A 141 -14.98 -12.34 6.72
CA PHE A 141 -15.87 -12.98 5.74
C PHE A 141 -17.04 -12.07 5.31
N ASN A 142 -16.84 -10.76 5.39
CA ASN A 142 -17.81 -9.79 4.89
C ASN A 142 -17.82 -9.79 3.35
N GLY A 143 -18.95 -10.10 2.72
CA GLY A 143 -19.15 -9.83 1.29
C GLY A 143 -19.34 -8.33 1.05
N LEU A 144 -19.02 -7.82 -0.15
CA LEU A 144 -19.30 -6.42 -0.50
C LEU A 144 -20.79 -6.08 -0.25
N GLY A 145 -21.05 -5.31 0.81
CA GLY A 145 -22.40 -4.90 1.23
C GLY A 145 -23.02 -5.69 2.40
N SER A 146 -22.31 -6.62 3.05
CA SER A 146 -22.85 -7.33 4.23
C SER A 146 -22.64 -6.55 5.53
N ALA A 147 -23.49 -6.84 6.51
CA ALA A 147 -23.50 -6.20 7.82
C ALA A 147 -22.20 -6.45 8.60
N LEU A 148 -21.94 -5.63 9.62
CA LEU A 148 -20.78 -5.75 10.53
C LEU A 148 -20.69 -7.10 11.29
N ALA A 149 -21.74 -7.93 11.20
CA ALA A 149 -21.75 -9.34 11.60
C ALA A 149 -22.28 -10.16 10.41
N PRO A 150 -21.40 -10.84 9.64
CA PRO A 150 -21.80 -11.57 8.43
C PRO A 150 -22.76 -12.73 8.72
N PHE A 151 -22.68 -13.32 9.92
CA PHE A 151 -23.52 -14.44 10.32
C PHE A 151 -24.23 -14.13 11.63
N LEU A 152 -25.49 -13.75 11.52
CA LEU A 152 -26.42 -13.73 12.64
C LEU A 152 -26.87 -15.19 12.85
N GLY A 153 -26.66 -15.73 14.05
CA GLY A 153 -27.27 -17.00 14.43
C GLY A 153 -28.81 -16.93 14.34
N PRO A 154 -29.51 -18.07 14.37
CA PRO A 154 -30.95 -18.09 14.61
C PRO A 154 -31.29 -17.46 15.97
#